data_AF-A0A7C3GWP3-F1
#
_entry.id   AF-A0A7C3GWP3-F1
#
_cell.length_a   1.000
_cell.length_b   1.000
_cell.length_c   1.000
_cell.angle_alpha   90.00
_cell.angle_beta   90.00
_cell.angle_gamma   90.00
#
_symmetry.space_group_name_H-M   'P 1'
#
loop_
_entity.id
_entity.type
_entity.pdbx_description
1 polymer ?
#
loop_
_entity_poly.entity_id
_entity_poly.type
_entity_poly.pdbx_seq_one_letter_code
_entity_poly.pdbx_strand_id
1 'polypeptide(L)'
;KHLYGKAKVLAPSYLYSTDNNITVGSAYLHVLYYKYLRKVKDPRSRIYCTIAAYNTGASNVARAFIKKQHFNQAVNHINKLSSDEVYQALLKRLPFKETRNYVKKVTKNMSKYL
;
A
#
# COMPACT_ATOMS: atom_id res chain seq x y z
N LYS A 1 -0.24 15.49 -11.04
CA LYS A 1 0.16 15.33 -12.46
C LYS A 1 0.20 13.84 -12.90
N HIS A 2 -0.67 12.94 -12.42
CA HIS A 2 -0.55 11.48 -12.70
C HIS A 2 -1.84 10.79 -13.18
N LEU A 3 -2.93 11.53 -13.40
CA LEU A 3 -4.10 11.05 -14.16
C LEU A 3 -4.90 12.24 -14.69
N TYR A 4 -5.23 13.21 -13.83
CA TYR A 4 -6.07 14.36 -14.22
C TYR A 4 -5.52 15.74 -13.87
N GLY A 5 -4.35 15.84 -13.25
CA GLY A 5 -3.72 17.14 -12.92
C GLY A 5 -4.46 18.01 -11.88
N LYS A 6 -5.75 17.74 -11.61
CA LYS A 6 -6.62 18.38 -10.60
C LYS A 6 -7.37 17.31 -9.80
N ALA A 7 -7.84 17.66 -8.60
CA ALA A 7 -8.72 16.81 -7.80
C ALA A 7 -10.07 16.68 -8.52
N LYS A 8 -10.40 15.47 -8.98
CA LYS A 8 -11.68 15.16 -9.62
C LYS A 8 -12.23 13.90 -8.97
N VAL A 9 -13.42 14.00 -8.41
CA VAL A 9 -14.18 12.82 -7.99
C VAL A 9 -14.68 12.16 -9.28
N LEU A 10 -14.33 10.89 -9.48
CA LEU A 10 -14.75 10.13 -10.66
C LEU A 10 -16.18 9.63 -10.43
N ALA A 11 -17.02 9.77 -11.46
CA ALA A 11 -18.38 9.25 -11.41
C ALA A 11 -18.36 7.70 -11.32
N PRO A 12 -19.35 7.06 -10.66
CA PRO A 12 -19.42 5.60 -10.61
C PRO A 12 -19.39 4.94 -11.99
N SER A 13 -20.08 5.51 -12.99
CA SER A 13 -20.09 5.02 -14.38
C SER A 13 -18.70 4.96 -15.01
N TYR A 14 -17.81 5.91 -14.66
CA TYR A 14 -16.43 5.91 -15.11
C TYR A 14 -15.64 4.75 -14.49
N LEU A 15 -15.89 4.44 -13.21
CA LEU A 15 -15.23 3.34 -12.49
C LEU A 15 -15.80 1.96 -12.81
N TYR A 16 -17.01 1.86 -13.38
CA TYR A 16 -17.59 0.60 -13.85
C TYR A 16 -17.08 0.18 -15.23
N SER A 17 -16.45 1.08 -15.99
CA SER A 17 -15.67 0.69 -17.17
C SER A 17 -14.39 -0.01 -16.74
N THR A 18 -14.21 -1.25 -17.20
CA THR A 18 -13.07 -2.11 -16.83
C THR A 18 -11.73 -1.45 -17.10
N ASP A 19 -11.52 -0.90 -18.30
CA ASP A 19 -10.25 -0.28 -18.69
C ASP A 19 -9.93 0.95 -17.83
N ASN A 20 -10.95 1.78 -17.57
CA ASN A 20 -10.82 2.94 -16.70
C ASN A 20 -10.51 2.53 -15.26
N ASN A 21 -11.17 1.49 -14.74
CA ASN A 21 -10.95 0.99 -13.39
C ASN A 21 -9.51 0.47 -13.21
N ILE A 22 -9.04 -0.36 -14.15
CA ILE A 22 -7.67 -0.89 -14.14
C ILE A 22 -6.66 0.26 -14.21
N THR A 23 -6.89 1.23 -15.07
CA THR A 23 -6.02 2.40 -15.23
C THR A 23 -5.94 3.21 -13.94
N VAL A 24 -7.08 3.51 -13.32
CA VAL A 24 -7.14 4.26 -12.06
C VAL A 24 -6.48 3.50 -10.92
N GLY A 25 -6.76 2.20 -10.77
CA GLY A 25 -6.16 1.34 -9.75
C GLY A 25 -4.64 1.27 -9.90
N SER A 26 -4.16 1.06 -11.12
CA SER A 26 -2.73 1.00 -11.45
C SER A 26 -2.03 2.32 -11.19
N ALA A 27 -2.63 3.43 -11.57
CA ALA A 27 -2.10 4.76 -11.29
C ALA A 27 -2.05 5.06 -9.78
N TYR A 28 -3.06 4.61 -9.01
CA TYR A 28 -3.05 4.78 -7.56
C TYR A 28 -1.95 3.94 -6.89
N LEU A 29 -1.76 2.69 -7.30
CA LEU A 29 -0.63 1.85 -6.87
C LEU A 29 0.71 2.51 -7.18
N HIS A 30 0.86 3.08 -8.38
CA HIS A 30 2.05 3.83 -8.77
C HIS A 30 2.29 5.04 -7.85
N VAL A 31 1.27 5.84 -7.55
CA VAL A 31 1.37 6.97 -6.61
C VAL A 31 1.78 6.51 -5.21
N LEU A 32 1.18 5.43 -4.70
CA LEU A 32 1.56 4.88 -3.40
C LEU A 32 3.04 4.48 -3.40
N TYR A 33 3.46 3.64 -4.34
CA TYR A 33 4.81 3.09 -4.38
C TYR A 33 5.88 4.16 -4.61
N TYR A 34 5.74 4.97 -5.66
CA TYR A 34 6.80 5.88 -6.11
C TYR A 34 6.77 7.25 -5.43
N LYS A 35 5.62 7.66 -4.87
CA LYS A 35 5.49 8.98 -4.22
C LYS A 35 5.35 8.88 -2.72
N TYR A 36 4.31 8.19 -2.22
CA TYR A 36 3.98 8.23 -0.79
C TYR A 36 4.95 7.37 0.03
N LEU A 37 5.30 6.20 -0.49
CA LEU A 37 6.11 5.20 0.21
C LEU A 37 7.58 5.22 -0.24
N ARG A 38 7.98 6.22 -1.03
CA ARG A 38 9.31 6.34 -1.65
C ARG A 38 10.50 6.28 -0.68
N LYS A 39 10.27 6.58 0.60
CA LYS A 39 11.30 6.58 1.64
C LYS A 39 11.55 5.19 2.26
N VAL A 40 10.72 4.19 1.96
CA VAL A 40 10.99 2.79 2.34
C VAL A 40 12.04 2.24 1.40
N LYS A 41 13.26 1.98 1.89
CA LYS A 41 14.43 1.71 1.04
C LYS A 41 14.36 0.35 0.35
N ASP A 42 14.05 -0.71 1.12
CA ASP A 42 13.93 -2.05 0.55
C ASP A 42 12.70 -2.15 -0.36
N PRO A 43 12.87 -2.57 -1.63
CA PRO A 43 11.78 -2.57 -2.61
C PRO A 43 10.69 -3.59 -2.25
N ARG A 44 11.03 -4.73 -1.63
CA ARG A 44 10.04 -5.75 -1.21
C ARG A 44 9.20 -5.25 -0.03
N SER A 45 9.84 -4.65 0.98
CA SER A 45 9.16 -3.93 2.07
C SER A 45 8.23 -2.86 1.53
N ARG A 46 8.68 -2.10 0.51
CA ARG A 46 7.84 -1.07 -0.12
C ARG A 46 6.63 -1.68 -0.83
N ILE A 47 6.78 -2.82 -1.52
CA ILE A 47 5.66 -3.58 -2.11
C ILE A 47 4.66 -3.98 -1.02
N TYR A 48 5.12 -4.60 0.08
CA TYR A 48 4.23 -5.02 1.17
C TYR A 48 3.47 -3.84 1.80
N CYS A 49 4.15 -2.73 2.05
CA CYS A 49 3.50 -1.51 2.53
C CYS A 49 2.52 -0.93 1.49
N THR A 50 2.81 -1.05 0.20
CA THR A 50 1.91 -0.58 -0.89
C THR A 50 0.62 -1.39 -0.93
N ILE A 51 0.72 -2.71 -0.85
CA ILE A 51 -0.44 -3.62 -0.79
C ILE A 51 -1.32 -3.26 0.40
N ALA A 52 -0.71 -3.09 1.59
CA ALA A 52 -1.45 -2.71 2.79
C ALA A 52 -2.09 -1.32 2.63
N ALA A 53 -1.33 -0.32 2.16
CA ALA A 53 -1.81 1.05 1.99
C ALA A 53 -2.92 1.19 0.94
N TYR A 54 -2.96 0.32 -0.07
CA TYR A 54 -4.05 0.29 -1.04
C TYR A 54 -5.39 -0.05 -0.37
N ASN A 55 -5.41 -0.99 0.58
CA ASN A 55 -6.63 -1.40 1.28
C ASN A 55 -6.97 -0.51 2.49
N THR A 56 -5.97 -0.06 3.28
CA THR A 56 -6.23 0.65 4.55
C THR A 56 -5.67 2.08 4.63
N GLY A 57 -4.89 2.51 3.63
CA GLY A 57 -4.20 3.81 3.66
C GLY A 57 -2.87 3.79 4.41
N ALA A 58 -1.91 4.62 3.97
CA ALA A 58 -0.54 4.65 4.49
C ALA A 58 -0.46 5.00 6.00
N SER A 59 -1.37 5.85 6.50
CA SER A 59 -1.41 6.21 7.93
C SER A 59 -1.76 5.01 8.82
N ASN A 60 -2.60 4.08 8.36
CA ASN A 60 -2.89 2.84 9.09
C ASN A 60 -1.75 1.83 8.98
N VAL A 61 -1.01 1.83 7.88
CA VAL A 61 0.24 1.05 7.76
C VAL A 61 1.24 1.44 8.86
N ALA A 62 1.34 2.74 9.19
CA ALA A 62 2.22 3.22 10.25
C ALA A 62 1.94 2.53 11.62
N ARG A 63 0.67 2.21 11.92
CA ARG A 63 0.26 1.57 13.17
C ARG A 63 0.90 0.19 13.39
N ALA A 64 1.36 -0.49 12.34
CA ALA A 64 2.05 -1.77 12.46
C ALA A 64 3.50 -1.63 12.99
N PHE A 65 4.09 -0.43 12.90
CA PHE A 65 5.48 -0.17 13.26
C PHE A 65 5.64 0.81 14.42
N ILE A 66 4.69 1.73 14.59
CA ILE A 66 4.66 2.74 15.66
C ILE A 66 3.24 2.90 16.20
N LYS A 67 3.07 3.39 17.43
CA LYS A 67 1.74 3.65 18.03
C LYS A 67 1.04 4.93 17.51
N LYS A 68 1.34 5.37 16.28
CA LYS A 68 0.84 6.62 15.67
C LYS A 68 0.45 6.42 14.21
N GLN A 69 -0.49 7.23 13.73
CA GLN A 69 -0.93 7.25 12.32
C GLN A 69 -0.06 8.18 11.45
N HIS A 70 1.26 8.01 11.50
CA HIS A 70 2.18 8.91 10.80
C HIS A 70 3.25 8.13 10.03
N PHE A 71 2.98 7.85 8.74
CA PHE A 71 3.83 6.98 7.93
C PHE A 71 5.28 7.45 7.86
N ASN A 72 5.53 8.74 7.67
CA ASN A 72 6.90 9.28 7.62
C ASN A 72 7.71 9.05 8.91
N GLN A 73 7.05 8.95 10.08
CA GLN A 73 7.75 8.62 11.34
C GLN A 73 8.02 7.11 11.42
N ALA A 74 7.13 6.28 10.88
CA ALA A 74 7.29 4.84 10.82
C ALA A 74 8.42 4.40 9.88
N VAL A 75 8.73 5.18 8.83
CA VAL A 75 9.77 4.85 7.83
C VAL A 75 11.12 4.50 8.48
N ASN A 76 11.53 5.22 9.53
CA ASN A 76 12.79 4.94 10.22
C ASN A 76 12.80 3.57 10.91
N HIS A 77 11.64 3.11 11.40
CA HIS A 77 11.51 1.76 11.95
C HIS A 77 11.43 0.71 10.84
N ILE A 78 10.66 0.97 9.78
CA ILE A 78 10.51 0.07 8.63
C ILE A 78 11.88 -0.21 7.99
N ASN A 79 12.70 0.82 7.78
CA ASN A 79 14.02 0.69 7.15
C ASN A 79 15.08 -0.03 8.01
N LYS A 80 14.77 -0.34 9.28
CA LYS A 80 15.64 -1.14 10.16
C LYS A 80 15.30 -2.63 10.14
N LEU A 81 14.21 -3.00 9.48
CA LEU A 81 13.70 -4.36 9.39
C LEU A 81 14.02 -4.96 8.03
N SER A 82 14.22 -6.27 8.00
CA SER A 82 14.18 -7.07 6.77
C SER A 82 12.78 -7.07 6.15
N SER A 83 12.68 -7.41 4.85
CA SER A 83 11.39 -7.51 4.17
C SER A 83 10.43 -8.51 4.83
N ASP A 84 10.97 -9.59 5.39
CA ASP A 84 10.18 -10.63 6.04
C ASP A 84 9.66 -10.15 7.39
N GLU A 85 10.48 -9.43 8.18
CA GLU A 85 10.02 -8.79 9.41
C GLU A 85 8.96 -7.72 9.14
N VAL A 86 9.10 -6.94 8.05
CA VAL A 86 8.07 -5.98 7.62
C VAL A 86 6.76 -6.70 7.30
N TYR A 87 6.82 -7.77 6.52
CA TYR A 87 5.64 -8.58 6.19
C TYR A 87 4.97 -9.14 7.45
N GLN A 88 5.76 -9.73 8.36
CA GLN A 88 5.23 -10.28 9.62
C GLN A 88 4.65 -9.19 10.52
N ALA A 89 5.26 -8.01 10.60
CA ALA A 89 4.73 -6.89 11.35
C ALA A 89 3.35 -6.46 10.81
N LEU A 90 3.19 -6.37 9.49
CA LEU A 90 1.90 -6.06 8.87
C LEU A 90 0.84 -7.12 9.22
N LEU A 91 1.19 -8.41 9.07
CA LEU A 91 0.28 -9.52 9.34
C LEU A 91 -0.12 -9.69 10.80
N LYS A 92 0.65 -9.14 11.75
CA LYS A 92 0.38 -9.26 13.19
C LYS A 92 -0.22 -7.99 13.79
N ARG A 93 0.21 -6.82 13.33
CA ARG A 93 0.03 -5.55 14.04
C ARG A 93 -0.84 -4.53 13.32
N LEU A 94 -1.22 -4.76 12.06
CA LEU A 94 -2.24 -3.91 11.43
C LEU A 94 -3.56 -4.01 12.23
N PRO A 95 -4.29 -2.89 12.43
CA PRO A 95 -5.46 -2.88 13.29
C PRO A 95 -6.60 -3.75 12.74
N PHE A 96 -6.80 -3.77 11.43
CA PHE A 96 -7.94 -4.45 10.80
C PHE A 96 -7.58 -5.86 10.36
N LYS A 97 -8.38 -6.85 10.79
CA LYS A 97 -8.24 -8.27 10.39
C LYS A 97 -8.36 -8.44 8.87
N GLU A 98 -9.29 -7.70 8.26
CA GLU A 98 -9.48 -7.71 6.80
C GLU A 98 -8.20 -7.32 6.06
N THR A 99 -7.55 -6.22 6.45
CA THR A 99 -6.30 -5.77 5.82
C THR A 99 -5.18 -6.80 5.99
N ARG A 100 -5.07 -7.46 7.15
CA ARG A 100 -4.09 -8.55 7.36
C ARG A 100 -4.33 -9.70 6.39
N ASN A 101 -5.59 -10.09 6.20
CA ASN A 101 -5.98 -11.11 5.23
C ASN A 101 -5.72 -10.66 3.79
N TYR A 102 -5.99 -9.41 3.45
CA TYR A 102 -5.74 -8.82 2.14
C TYR A 102 -4.25 -8.88 1.77
N VAL A 103 -3.37 -8.42 2.67
CA VAL A 103 -1.92 -8.48 2.50
C VAL A 103 -1.46 -9.93 2.26
N LYS A 104 -1.90 -10.87 3.09
CA LYS A 104 -1.58 -12.30 2.93
C LYS A 104 -2.02 -12.85 1.57
N LYS A 105 -3.26 -12.53 1.15
CA LYS A 105 -3.85 -13.03 -0.11
C LYS A 105 -3.13 -12.47 -1.33
N VAL A 106 -2.93 -11.16 -1.39
CA VAL A 106 -2.30 -10.50 -2.54
C VAL A 106 -0.85 -10.92 -2.66
N THR A 107 -0.07 -10.90 -1.57
CA THR A 107 1.34 -11.34 -1.59
C THR A 107 1.46 -12.80 -2.06
N LYS A 108 0.59 -13.70 -1.59
CA LYS A 108 0.58 -15.11 -2.05
C LYS A 108 0.25 -15.24 -3.53
N ASN A 109 -0.63 -14.40 -4.07
CA ASN A 109 -1.01 -14.47 -5.48
C ASN A 109 0.04 -13.82 -6.39
N MET A 110 0.80 -12.82 -5.92
CA MET A 110 1.84 -12.18 -6.72
C MET A 110 2.90 -13.17 -7.22
N SER A 111 3.25 -14.18 -6.42
CA SER A 111 4.22 -15.21 -6.82
C SER A 111 3.74 -16.10 -7.97
N LYS A 112 2.49 -15.98 -8.41
CA LYS A 112 1.96 -16.71 -9.57
C LYS A 112 2.08 -15.93 -10.88
N TYR A 113 2.39 -14.64 -10.79
CA TYR A 113 2.45 -13.71 -11.93
C TYR A 113 3.85 -13.10 -12.11
N LEU A 114 4.83 -13.59 -11.34
CA LEU A 114 6.25 -13.26 -11.39
C LEU A 114 7.01 -14.54 -11.74
#